data_AF-V5GQT6-F1
#
_entry.id   AF-V5GQT6-F1
#
_cell.length_a   1.000
_cell.length_b   1.000
_cell.length_c   1.000
_cell.angle_alpha   90.00
_cell.angle_beta   90.00
_cell.angle_gamma   90.00
#
_symmetry.space_group_name_H-M   'P 1'
#
loop_
_entity.id
_entity.type
_entity.pdbx_description
1 polymer ?
#
loop_
_entity_poly.entity_id
_entity_poly.type
_entity_poly.pdbx_seq_one_letter_code
_entity_poly.pdbx_strand_id
1 'polypeptide(L)'
;MFNLFNGMFSSSCFGYIPEMEQIISQLERGTLVTKFSWRKKAERKTLAIRRETRQIIWTRPATVTKPTYDGAVDWAEIKEIRLGKNSKDFEKWPDDARKIENSKCFVVFYGSEFKLRVLSVAALSEVECDLWIRGLRYLVKDTINAPYPLQVQAWLRREFYAMESPRETINLKDIKCFLSRINYKIPTNKLREIFNEVDTRKRGEIGFDDFTILYQKMIADENNPAEVFDKILQYSSNLKTVSLQEVESFLTGEQNDILGNDDRAVSQFICDFLRDHDREIQEPYFTIPEFLDFLFSKQNDLWEASKDKVYQDMSKPLSHYWISSSHNTYLTGDQFSSESSVEAYARCLRMGCRCIELDCWDGPDGMPFIYHGHTLTTKIKFMDVIKTIKENAFVTSDYPVILSIEQYCSLPQQRKMAI
;
A
#
# COMPACT_ATOMS: atom_id res chain seq x y z
N MET A 1 -4.25 -25.26 -3.67
CA MET A 1 -3.60 -23.94 -3.82
C MET A 1 -4.32 -22.99 -4.82
N PHE A 2 -5.31 -23.45 -5.60
CA PHE A 2 -6.07 -22.62 -6.56
C PHE A 2 -7.20 -21.76 -5.96
N ASN A 3 -7.56 -21.92 -4.68
CA ASN A 3 -8.73 -21.26 -4.07
C ASN A 3 -8.43 -19.98 -3.28
N LEU A 4 -7.16 -19.57 -3.11
CA LEU A 4 -6.80 -18.39 -2.29
C LEU A 4 -7.28 -17.05 -2.85
N PHE A 5 -7.60 -16.96 -4.15
CA PHE A 5 -8.14 -15.74 -4.76
C PHE A 5 -9.66 -15.67 -4.79
N ASN A 6 -10.32 -16.82 -4.63
CA ASN A 6 -11.75 -16.90 -4.40
C ASN A 6 -11.96 -16.95 -2.89
N GLY A 7 -11.81 -15.81 -2.22
CA GLY A 7 -12.52 -15.61 -0.97
C GLY A 7 -14.02 -15.65 -1.26
N MET A 8 -14.59 -16.85 -1.37
CA MET A 8 -16.02 -17.05 -1.26
C MET A 8 -16.37 -16.70 0.18
N PHE A 9 -16.70 -15.42 0.38
CA PHE A 9 -17.31 -14.94 1.60
C PHE A 9 -18.54 -15.81 1.90
N SER A 10 -18.61 -16.32 3.13
CA SER A 10 -19.71 -17.07 3.74
C SER A 10 -20.97 -17.14 2.89
N SER A 11 -21.20 -18.28 2.26
CA SER A 11 -22.48 -18.64 1.64
C SER A 11 -23.51 -18.93 2.74
N SER A 12 -23.93 -17.89 3.47
CA SER A 12 -25.23 -17.93 4.13
C SER A 12 -26.31 -17.66 3.09
N CYS A 13 -27.00 -18.72 2.67
CA CYS A 13 -28.31 -18.76 2.04
C CYS A 13 -28.84 -17.40 1.52
N PHE A 14 -28.66 -17.11 0.23
CA PHE A 14 -29.56 -16.38 -0.70
C PHE A 14 -28.71 -16.01 -1.93
N GLY A 15 -29.21 -16.23 -3.15
CA GLY A 15 -28.48 -16.07 -4.42
C GLY A 15 -28.12 -14.63 -4.84
N TYR A 16 -27.76 -13.76 -3.89
CA TYR A 16 -27.34 -12.38 -4.13
C TYR A 16 -25.81 -12.25 -4.00
N ILE A 17 -25.16 -11.82 -5.08
CA ILE A 17 -23.76 -11.36 -5.01
C ILE A 17 -23.74 -10.07 -4.18
N PRO A 18 -22.92 -9.98 -3.11
CA PRO A 18 -22.81 -8.76 -2.31
C PRO A 18 -22.52 -7.54 -3.19
N GLU A 19 -23.13 -6.38 -2.88
CA GLU A 19 -22.98 -5.15 -3.67
C GLU A 19 -21.51 -4.86 -4.00
N MET A 20 -20.62 -5.01 -3.01
CA MET A 20 -19.19 -4.76 -3.21
C MET A 20 -18.53 -5.72 -4.21
N GLU A 21 -18.90 -6.99 -4.24
CA GLU A 21 -18.38 -7.94 -5.25
C GLU A 21 -18.89 -7.59 -6.65
N GLN A 22 -20.10 -7.03 -6.78
CA GLN A 22 -20.58 -6.49 -8.06
C GLN A 22 -19.76 -5.27 -8.51
N ILE A 23 -19.39 -4.38 -7.58
CA ILE A 23 -18.50 -3.24 -7.85
C ILE A 23 -17.13 -3.76 -8.30
N ILE A 24 -16.52 -4.66 -7.54
CA ILE A 24 -15.20 -5.23 -7.84
C ILE A 24 -15.19 -5.89 -9.22
N SER A 25 -16.21 -6.70 -9.54
CA SER A 25 -16.33 -7.33 -10.87
C SER A 25 -16.44 -6.30 -12.00
N GLN A 26 -17.11 -5.17 -11.78
CA GLN A 26 -17.15 -4.07 -12.75
C GLN A 26 -15.76 -3.43 -12.95
N LEU A 27 -15.04 -3.18 -11.85
CA LEU A 27 -13.69 -2.61 -11.92
C LEU A 27 -12.69 -3.55 -12.59
N GLU A 28 -12.85 -4.88 -12.44
CA GLU A 28 -12.01 -5.89 -13.10
C GLU A 28 -12.21 -5.93 -14.61
N ARG A 29 -13.46 -5.78 -15.08
CA ARG A 29 -13.76 -5.66 -16.53
C ARG A 29 -13.12 -4.41 -17.15
N GLY A 30 -12.91 -3.39 -16.33
CA GLY A 30 -12.27 -2.14 -16.69
C GLY A 30 -13.24 -1.08 -17.20
N THR A 31 -12.83 0.17 -17.04
CA THR A 31 -13.59 1.38 -17.40
C THR A 31 -12.75 2.25 -18.31
N LEU A 32 -13.36 2.81 -19.37
CA LEU A 32 -12.69 3.80 -20.20
C LEU A 32 -12.61 5.12 -19.44
N VAL A 33 -11.40 5.64 -19.25
CA VAL A 33 -11.16 6.88 -18.51
C VAL A 33 -10.24 7.81 -19.29
N THR A 34 -10.26 9.08 -18.92
CA THR A 34 -9.24 10.04 -19.33
C THR A 34 -8.22 10.18 -18.21
N LYS A 35 -6.99 9.74 -18.46
CA LYS A 35 -5.87 9.83 -17.52
C LYS A 35 -5.10 11.12 -17.77
N PHE A 36 -4.95 11.94 -16.74
CA PHE A 36 -4.12 13.14 -16.76
C PHE A 36 -2.69 12.79 -16.31
N SER A 37 -1.72 13.60 -16.75
CA SER A 37 -0.32 13.45 -16.36
C SER A 37 0.41 14.77 -16.48
N TRP A 38 1.33 15.03 -15.57
CA TRP A 38 2.23 16.16 -15.67
C TRP A 38 3.09 16.17 -16.95
N ARG A 39 3.51 14.98 -17.43
CA ARG A 39 4.49 14.85 -18.52
C ARG A 39 3.88 14.76 -19.91
N LYS A 40 2.65 14.26 -20.01
CA LYS A 40 1.97 13.98 -21.28
C LYS A 40 0.58 14.59 -21.28
N LYS A 41 0.08 14.92 -22.46
CA LYS A 41 -1.31 15.34 -22.63
C LYS A 41 -2.25 14.25 -22.11
N ALA A 42 -3.45 14.65 -21.67
CA ALA A 42 -4.47 13.72 -21.22
C ALA A 42 -4.78 12.67 -22.30
N GLU A 43 -4.78 11.40 -21.91
CA GLU A 43 -4.96 10.26 -22.82
C GLU A 43 -6.13 9.38 -22.37
N ARG A 44 -6.87 8.84 -23.34
CA ARG A 44 -7.88 7.81 -23.05
C ARG A 44 -7.19 6.48 -22.78
N LYS A 45 -7.57 5.83 -21.68
CA LYS A 45 -7.06 4.54 -21.23
C LYS A 45 -8.19 3.66 -20.74
N THR A 46 -8.01 2.35 -20.77
CA THR A 46 -8.86 1.44 -19.99
C THR A 46 -8.20 1.25 -18.64
N LEU A 47 -8.85 1.69 -17.58
CA LEU A 47 -8.43 1.48 -16.19
C LEU A 47 -9.12 0.21 -15.68
N ALA A 48 -8.37 -0.70 -15.08
CA ALA A 48 -8.92 -1.92 -14.49
C ALA A 48 -8.21 -2.24 -13.18
N ILE A 49 -8.82 -3.08 -12.35
CA ILE A 49 -8.16 -3.67 -11.19
C ILE A 49 -7.70 -5.09 -11.52
N ARG A 50 -6.63 -5.53 -10.85
CA ARG A 50 -6.11 -6.89 -10.92
C ARG A 50 -6.01 -7.45 -9.51
N ARG A 51 -6.99 -8.23 -9.07
CA ARG A 51 -7.07 -8.79 -7.70
C ARG A 51 -5.86 -9.62 -7.34
N GLU A 52 -5.42 -10.45 -8.27
CA GLU A 52 -4.35 -11.42 -8.01
C GLU A 52 -2.99 -10.77 -7.69
N THR A 53 -2.75 -9.55 -8.21
CA THR A 53 -1.55 -8.76 -7.90
C THR A 53 -1.82 -7.61 -6.94
N ARG A 54 -3.08 -7.39 -6.56
CA ARG A 54 -3.56 -6.25 -5.77
C ARG A 54 -3.15 -4.90 -6.38
N GLN A 55 -3.42 -4.71 -7.67
CA GLN A 55 -3.02 -3.51 -8.41
C GLN A 55 -4.16 -2.85 -9.17
N ILE A 56 -4.07 -1.53 -9.32
CA ILE A 56 -4.73 -0.78 -10.40
C ILE A 56 -3.81 -0.87 -11.61
N ILE A 57 -4.35 -1.15 -12.79
CA ILE A 57 -3.62 -1.23 -14.05
C ILE A 57 -4.31 -0.37 -15.10
N TRP A 58 -3.55 0.18 -16.05
CA TRP A 58 -4.14 0.83 -17.22
C TRP A 58 -3.46 0.41 -18.51
N THR A 59 -4.27 0.32 -19.56
CA THR A 59 -3.85 -0.10 -20.89
C THR A 59 -4.37 0.90 -21.92
N ARG A 60 -3.82 0.84 -23.13
CA ARG A 60 -4.41 1.54 -24.27
C ARG A 60 -5.78 0.92 -24.60
N PRO A 61 -6.75 1.71 -25.06
CA PRO A 61 -8.03 1.17 -25.55
C PRO A 61 -7.78 0.10 -26.61
N ALA A 62 -8.50 -1.02 -26.53
CA ALA A 62 -8.19 -2.28 -27.18
C ALA A 62 -7.68 -2.16 -28.64
N THR A 63 -6.47 -2.70 -28.87
CA THR A 63 -6.02 -3.15 -30.19
C THR A 63 -6.03 -4.69 -30.20
N VAL A 64 -6.13 -5.32 -31.38
CA VAL A 64 -6.35 -6.78 -31.61
C VAL A 64 -5.28 -7.71 -30.96
N THR A 65 -4.19 -7.16 -30.41
CA THR A 65 -3.10 -7.89 -29.75
C THR A 65 -3.16 -7.83 -28.22
N LYS A 66 -2.50 -8.78 -27.52
CA LYS A 66 -2.43 -8.87 -26.04
C LYS A 66 -2.20 -7.48 -25.42
N PRO A 67 -3.00 -7.05 -24.43
CA PRO A 67 -2.92 -5.70 -23.89
C PRO A 67 -1.53 -5.44 -23.29
N THR A 68 -0.88 -4.39 -23.77
CA THR A 68 0.34 -3.88 -23.15
C THR A 68 -0.05 -2.95 -22.01
N TYR A 69 0.40 -3.28 -20.80
CA TYR A 69 0.15 -2.46 -19.61
C TYR A 69 1.03 -1.21 -19.67
N ASP A 70 0.39 -0.04 -19.73
CA ASP A 70 1.07 1.26 -19.77
C ASP A 70 1.55 1.68 -18.36
N GLY A 71 1.00 1.07 -17.31
CA GLY A 71 1.46 1.24 -15.94
C GLY A 71 0.51 0.62 -14.90
N ALA A 72 0.96 0.62 -13.65
CA ALA A 72 0.25 0.05 -12.52
C ALA A 72 0.48 0.85 -11.23
N VAL A 73 -0.44 0.71 -10.27
CA VAL A 73 -0.34 1.21 -8.88
C VAL A 73 -0.68 0.07 -7.93
N ASP A 74 0.21 -0.24 -6.99
CA ASP A 74 -0.06 -1.20 -5.93
C ASP A 74 -1.02 -0.60 -4.89
N TRP A 75 -2.05 -1.34 -4.50
CA TRP A 75 -2.99 -0.90 -3.47
C TRP A 75 -2.31 -0.66 -2.12
N ALA A 76 -1.26 -1.41 -1.79
CA ALA A 76 -0.49 -1.23 -0.57
C ALA A 76 0.25 0.12 -0.51
N GLU A 77 0.55 0.71 -1.67
CA GLU A 77 1.22 2.01 -1.77
C GLU A 77 0.24 3.19 -1.71
N ILE A 78 -1.06 2.96 -1.89
CA ILE A 78 -2.08 4.02 -1.88
C ILE A 78 -2.20 4.60 -0.47
N LYS A 79 -2.01 5.92 -0.37
CA LYS A 79 -2.13 6.67 0.88
C LYS A 79 -3.42 7.47 0.95
N GLU A 80 -3.94 7.91 -0.19
CA GLU A 80 -5.14 8.72 -0.25
C GLU A 80 -5.87 8.60 -1.59
N ILE A 81 -7.21 8.68 -1.53
CA ILE A 81 -8.09 8.73 -2.70
C ILE A 81 -9.04 9.93 -2.51
N ARG A 82 -8.87 10.97 -3.33
CA ARG A 82 -9.66 12.21 -3.29
C ARG A 82 -10.63 12.27 -4.46
N LEU A 83 -11.87 12.69 -4.19
CA LEU A 83 -12.81 13.13 -5.23
C LEU A 83 -12.40 14.51 -5.73
N GLY A 84 -12.60 14.76 -7.03
CA GLY A 84 -12.29 16.03 -7.66
C GLY A 84 -10.94 16.04 -8.38
N LYS A 85 -10.36 17.24 -8.50
CA LYS A 85 -9.23 17.54 -9.40
C LYS A 85 -8.01 18.10 -8.69
N ASN A 86 -7.94 17.94 -7.37
CA ASN A 86 -6.90 18.50 -6.52
C ASN A 86 -5.59 17.74 -6.72
N SER A 87 -4.89 18.02 -7.82
CA SER A 87 -3.59 17.46 -8.17
C SER A 87 -2.87 18.35 -9.18
N LYS A 88 -1.53 18.27 -9.18
CA LYS A 88 -0.68 18.95 -10.16
C LYS A 88 -0.96 18.52 -11.60
N ASP A 89 -1.40 17.28 -11.82
CA ASP A 89 -1.72 16.79 -13.18
C ASP A 89 -2.90 17.56 -13.80
N PHE A 90 -3.94 17.85 -13.01
CA PHE A 90 -5.09 18.62 -13.49
C PHE A 90 -4.75 20.11 -13.62
N GLU A 91 -3.97 20.66 -12.68
CA GLU A 91 -3.47 22.05 -12.74
C GLU A 91 -2.61 22.32 -13.97
N LYS A 92 -1.87 21.30 -14.43
CA LYS A 92 -1.05 21.38 -15.65
C LYS A 92 -1.87 21.56 -16.93
N TRP A 93 -3.09 21.03 -16.95
CA TRP A 93 -3.98 21.02 -18.12
C TRP A 93 -5.33 21.68 -17.81
N PRO A 94 -5.33 22.99 -17.43
CA PRO A 94 -6.50 23.64 -16.87
C PRO A 94 -7.67 23.74 -17.86
N ASP A 95 -7.39 23.93 -19.15
CA ASP A 95 -8.41 24.05 -20.19
C ASP A 95 -9.16 22.74 -20.43
N ASP A 96 -8.46 21.61 -20.36
CA ASP A 96 -9.08 20.29 -20.50
C ASP A 96 -9.77 19.87 -19.20
N ALA A 97 -9.16 20.16 -18.04
CA ALA A 97 -9.72 19.87 -16.74
C ALA A 97 -11.03 20.65 -16.46
N ARG A 98 -11.14 21.91 -16.91
CA ARG A 98 -12.33 22.75 -16.68
C ARG A 98 -13.58 22.24 -17.39
N LYS A 99 -13.43 21.49 -18.50
CA LYS A 99 -14.54 20.93 -19.28
C LYS A 99 -15.23 19.74 -18.60
N ILE A 100 -14.58 19.15 -17.61
CA ILE A 100 -15.05 17.96 -16.91
C ILE A 100 -15.62 18.42 -15.56
N GLU A 101 -16.64 17.78 -15.02
CA GLU A 101 -17.17 18.11 -13.68
C GLU A 101 -16.29 17.49 -12.59
N ASN A 102 -16.20 18.13 -11.42
CA ASN A 102 -15.41 17.59 -10.30
C ASN A 102 -15.94 16.22 -9.83
N SER A 103 -17.24 15.97 -9.91
CA SER A 103 -17.84 14.69 -9.50
C SER A 103 -17.48 13.51 -10.41
N LYS A 104 -16.88 13.78 -11.57
CA LYS A 104 -16.39 12.76 -12.52
C LYS A 104 -14.90 12.48 -12.38
N CYS A 105 -14.21 13.19 -11.48
CA CYS A 105 -12.76 13.13 -11.33
C CYS A 105 -12.37 12.55 -9.98
N PHE A 106 -11.27 11.82 -9.95
CA PHE A 106 -10.62 11.40 -8.71
C PHE A 106 -9.11 11.37 -8.86
N VAL A 107 -8.42 11.46 -7.73
CA VAL A 107 -6.96 11.43 -7.65
C VAL A 107 -6.54 10.38 -6.63
N VAL A 108 -5.65 9.48 -7.04
CA VAL A 108 -5.02 8.49 -6.17
C VAL A 108 -3.60 8.94 -5.86
N PHE A 109 -3.31 9.20 -4.59
CA PHE A 109 -1.96 9.50 -4.10
C PHE A 109 -1.33 8.23 -3.55
N TYR A 110 -0.13 7.89 -4.03
CA TYR A 110 0.55 6.65 -3.70
C TYR A 110 2.08 6.78 -3.64
N GLY A 111 2.71 5.85 -2.93
CA GLY A 111 4.16 5.75 -2.76
C GLY A 111 4.61 5.74 -1.30
N SER A 112 5.90 5.52 -1.10
CA SER A 112 6.55 5.47 0.22
C SER A 112 7.24 6.79 0.61
N GLU A 113 7.60 7.62 -0.37
CA GLU A 113 8.30 8.88 -0.15
C GLU A 113 7.39 9.99 0.40
N PHE A 114 8.00 11.10 0.83
CA PHE A 114 7.25 12.29 1.23
C PHE A 114 6.48 12.91 0.06
N LYS A 115 7.14 13.06 -1.10
CA LYS A 115 6.48 13.47 -2.36
C LYS A 115 5.75 12.28 -2.96
N LEU A 116 4.45 12.19 -2.70
CA LEU A 116 3.63 11.14 -3.27
C LEU A 116 3.49 11.30 -4.79
N ARG A 117 3.44 10.16 -5.47
CA ARG A 117 3.04 10.09 -6.88
C ARG A 117 1.52 10.21 -6.96
N VAL A 118 1.03 10.69 -8.09
CA VAL A 118 -0.40 10.87 -8.34
C VAL A 118 -0.85 10.12 -9.58
N LEU A 119 -2.03 9.52 -9.50
CA LEU A 119 -2.79 9.00 -10.62
C LEU A 119 -4.10 9.78 -10.69
N SER A 120 -4.18 10.69 -11.67
CA SER A 120 -5.29 11.63 -11.82
C SER A 120 -6.19 11.20 -12.96
N VAL A 121 -7.47 10.95 -12.66
CA VAL A 121 -8.39 10.25 -13.55
C VAL A 121 -9.71 10.99 -13.66
N ALA A 122 -10.25 11.06 -14.87
CA ALA A 122 -11.63 11.46 -15.15
C ALA A 122 -12.41 10.29 -15.77
N ALA A 123 -13.46 9.85 -15.09
CA ALA A 123 -14.42 8.85 -15.57
C ALA A 123 -15.42 9.46 -16.57
N LEU A 124 -16.22 8.62 -17.25
CA LEU A 124 -17.23 9.12 -18.19
C LEU A 124 -18.49 9.63 -17.47
N SER A 125 -18.76 9.11 -16.27
CA SER A 125 -19.89 9.51 -15.44
C SER A 125 -19.51 9.64 -13.97
N GLU A 126 -20.36 10.34 -13.21
CA GLU A 126 -20.24 10.45 -11.76
C GLU A 126 -20.42 9.11 -11.07
N VAL A 127 -21.33 8.27 -11.60
CA VAL A 127 -21.57 6.91 -11.10
C VAL A 127 -20.30 6.06 -11.22
N GLU A 128 -19.64 6.08 -12.37
CA GLU A 128 -18.35 5.37 -12.53
C GLU A 128 -17.28 5.90 -11.56
N CYS A 129 -17.22 7.23 -11.37
CA CYS A 129 -16.27 7.83 -10.44
C CYS A 129 -16.51 7.35 -9.00
N ASP A 130 -17.77 7.35 -8.55
CA ASP A 130 -18.16 6.84 -7.23
C ASP A 130 -17.81 5.36 -7.05
N LEU A 131 -18.12 4.52 -8.05
CA LEU A 131 -17.79 3.09 -8.04
C LEU A 131 -16.28 2.86 -7.88
N TRP A 132 -15.46 3.61 -8.61
CA TRP A 132 -14.00 3.56 -8.48
C TRP A 132 -13.53 3.97 -7.08
N ILE A 133 -14.01 5.09 -6.54
CA ILE A 133 -13.60 5.56 -5.22
C ILE A 133 -14.00 4.55 -4.13
N ARG A 134 -15.25 4.06 -4.16
CA ARG A 134 -15.75 3.10 -3.17
C ARG A 134 -15.02 1.77 -3.24
N GLY A 135 -14.87 1.22 -4.45
CA GLY A 135 -14.16 -0.04 -4.67
C GLY A 135 -12.68 0.05 -4.26
N LEU A 136 -11.98 1.12 -4.64
CA LEU A 136 -10.58 1.29 -4.25
C LEU A 136 -10.40 1.48 -2.74
N ARG A 137 -11.27 2.27 -2.07
CA ARG A 137 -11.22 2.42 -0.60
C ARG A 137 -11.40 1.07 0.10
N TYR A 138 -12.32 0.24 -0.40
CA TYR A 138 -12.52 -1.11 0.12
C TYR A 138 -11.27 -1.99 -0.11
N LEU A 139 -10.76 -2.05 -1.34
CA LEU A 139 -9.63 -2.91 -1.72
C LEU A 139 -8.31 -2.52 -1.04
N VAL A 140 -8.07 -1.22 -0.82
CA VAL A 140 -6.91 -0.74 -0.05
C VAL A 140 -7.01 -1.20 1.40
N LYS A 141 -8.18 -1.05 2.03
CA LYS A 141 -8.41 -1.53 3.40
C LYS A 141 -8.26 -3.05 3.49
N ASP A 142 -8.81 -3.81 2.54
CA ASP A 142 -8.64 -5.26 2.50
C ASP A 142 -7.16 -5.66 2.35
N THR A 143 -6.39 -4.93 1.54
CA THR A 143 -4.96 -5.20 1.31
C THR A 143 -4.11 -4.97 2.54
N ILE A 144 -4.37 -3.90 3.28
CA ILE A 144 -3.64 -3.60 4.52
C ILE A 144 -3.89 -4.69 5.58
N ASN A 145 -5.09 -5.27 5.59
CA ASN A 145 -5.52 -6.29 6.55
C ASN A 145 -5.38 -7.73 6.01
N ALA A 146 -4.79 -7.92 4.84
CA ALA A 146 -4.64 -9.25 4.25
C ALA A 146 -3.64 -10.09 5.09
N PRO A 147 -3.90 -11.39 5.30
CA PRO A 147 -2.94 -12.29 5.91
C PRO A 147 -1.62 -12.29 5.14
N TYR A 148 -0.53 -12.54 5.85
CA TYR A 148 0.81 -12.54 5.28
C TYR A 148 0.95 -13.50 4.08
N PRO A 149 0.41 -14.73 4.09
CA PRO A 149 0.50 -15.62 2.93
C PRO A 149 -0.12 -15.02 1.65
N LEU A 150 -1.24 -14.31 1.76
CA LEU A 150 -1.85 -13.63 0.60
C LEU A 150 -0.99 -12.46 0.11
N GLN A 151 -0.29 -11.75 1.00
CA GLN A 151 0.62 -10.68 0.62
C GLN A 151 1.83 -11.24 -0.14
N VAL A 152 2.43 -12.32 0.35
CA VAL A 152 3.53 -13.02 -0.31
C VAL A 152 3.09 -13.55 -1.67
N GLN A 153 1.91 -14.17 -1.75
CA GLN A 153 1.37 -14.68 -3.02
C GLN A 153 1.15 -13.56 -4.04
N ALA A 154 0.56 -12.43 -3.64
CA ALA A 154 0.37 -11.27 -4.52
C ALA A 154 1.70 -10.69 -4.99
N TRP A 155 2.71 -10.64 -4.10
CA TRP A 155 4.06 -10.23 -4.45
C TRP A 155 4.71 -11.19 -5.46
N LEU A 156 4.66 -12.51 -5.22
CA LEU A 156 5.18 -13.52 -6.15
C LEU A 156 4.51 -13.42 -7.52
N ARG A 157 3.19 -13.18 -7.59
CA ARG A 157 2.49 -12.98 -8.87
C ARG A 157 3.01 -11.76 -9.62
N ARG A 158 3.22 -10.64 -8.92
CA ARG A 158 3.79 -9.43 -9.55
C ARG A 158 5.17 -9.69 -10.12
N GLU A 159 6.03 -10.36 -9.37
CA GLU A 159 7.38 -10.69 -9.81
C GLU A 159 7.37 -11.68 -10.98
N PHE A 160 6.47 -12.68 -10.95
CA PHE A 160 6.26 -13.60 -12.05
C PHE A 160 5.81 -12.90 -13.32
N TYR A 161 4.80 -12.02 -13.25
CA TYR A 161 4.34 -11.28 -14.44
C TYR A 161 5.36 -10.27 -14.97
N ALA A 162 6.28 -9.79 -14.13
CA ALA A 162 7.39 -8.97 -14.60
C ALA A 162 8.44 -9.79 -15.38
N MET A 163 8.49 -11.10 -15.19
CA MET A 163 9.40 -12.03 -15.85
C MET A 163 8.77 -12.82 -16.99
N GLU A 164 7.45 -13.04 -16.96
CA GLU A 164 6.78 -14.02 -17.81
C GLU A 164 7.00 -13.77 -19.31
N SER A 165 7.22 -14.85 -20.04
CA SER A 165 7.23 -14.82 -21.48
C SER A 165 5.80 -14.77 -22.05
N PRO A 166 5.61 -14.53 -23.36
CA PRO A 166 4.30 -14.66 -24.00
C PRO A 166 3.63 -16.03 -23.85
N ARG A 167 4.39 -17.07 -23.46
CA ARG A 167 3.90 -18.42 -23.17
C ARG A 167 3.44 -18.61 -21.72
N GLU A 168 3.45 -17.55 -20.90
CA GLU A 168 3.08 -17.58 -19.47
C GLU A 168 4.00 -18.48 -18.64
N THR A 169 5.27 -18.52 -19.04
CA THR A 169 6.34 -19.30 -18.41
C THR A 169 7.59 -18.45 -18.20
N ILE A 170 8.45 -18.86 -17.27
CA ILE A 170 9.76 -18.28 -16.99
C ILE A 170 10.85 -19.34 -17.10
N ASN A 171 12.07 -18.93 -17.45
CA ASN A 171 13.24 -19.82 -17.50
C ASN A 171 14.26 -19.48 -16.40
N LEU A 172 15.32 -20.29 -16.29
CA LEU A 172 16.38 -20.12 -15.28
C LEU A 172 17.11 -18.76 -15.35
N LYS A 173 17.24 -18.17 -16.55
CA LYS A 173 17.87 -16.86 -16.74
C LYS A 173 17.00 -15.76 -16.14
N ASP A 174 15.69 -15.83 -16.35
CA ASP A 174 14.73 -14.86 -15.81
C ASP A 174 14.76 -14.87 -14.28
N ILE A 175 14.75 -16.07 -13.69
CA ILE A 175 14.88 -16.26 -12.23
C ILE A 175 16.20 -15.70 -11.73
N LYS A 176 17.32 -15.97 -12.40
CA LYS A 176 18.63 -15.42 -12.00
C LYS A 176 18.64 -13.89 -11.99
N CYS A 177 18.02 -13.26 -12.99
CA CYS A 177 17.86 -11.80 -13.03
C CYS A 177 16.97 -11.29 -11.88
N PHE A 178 15.86 -11.99 -11.61
CA PHE A 178 14.98 -11.66 -10.50
C PHE A 178 15.68 -11.74 -9.14
N LEU A 179 16.40 -12.82 -8.86
CA LEU A 179 17.13 -12.99 -7.61
C LEU A 179 18.17 -11.87 -7.40
N SER A 180 18.88 -11.49 -8.45
CA SER A 180 19.79 -10.35 -8.40
C SER A 180 19.06 -9.03 -8.11
N ARG A 181 17.85 -8.83 -8.63
CA ARG A 181 17.05 -7.62 -8.39
C ARG A 181 16.54 -7.54 -6.96
N ILE A 182 16.20 -8.66 -6.34
CA ILE A 182 15.77 -8.73 -4.94
C ILE A 182 16.92 -8.90 -3.94
N ASN A 183 18.17 -8.70 -4.40
CA ASN A 183 19.39 -8.83 -3.60
C ASN A 183 19.62 -10.23 -2.98
N TYR A 184 19.07 -11.29 -3.58
CA TYR A 184 19.31 -12.67 -3.15
C TYR A 184 20.48 -13.30 -3.91
N LYS A 185 21.47 -13.83 -3.18
CA LYS A 185 22.66 -14.47 -3.74
C LYS A 185 22.60 -15.98 -3.55
N ILE A 186 22.72 -16.71 -4.64
CA ILE A 186 22.77 -18.18 -4.63
C ILE A 186 23.80 -18.70 -5.64
N PRO A 187 24.58 -19.74 -5.29
CA PRO A 187 25.44 -20.42 -6.25
C PRO A 187 24.64 -20.94 -7.46
N THR A 188 25.17 -20.77 -8.67
CA THR A 188 24.45 -21.10 -9.91
C THR A 188 24.15 -22.60 -10.05
N ASN A 189 25.01 -23.46 -9.50
CA ASN A 189 24.78 -24.91 -9.41
C ASN A 189 23.58 -25.23 -8.53
N LYS A 190 23.50 -24.66 -7.32
CA LYS A 190 22.39 -24.87 -6.38
C LYS A 190 21.06 -24.37 -6.95
N LEU A 191 21.04 -23.18 -7.57
CA LEU A 191 19.84 -22.68 -8.24
C LEU A 191 19.37 -23.61 -9.37
N ARG A 192 20.31 -24.19 -10.14
CA ARG A 192 19.99 -25.13 -11.20
C ARG A 192 19.42 -26.45 -10.65
N GLU A 193 19.96 -26.95 -9.54
CA GLU A 193 19.43 -28.13 -8.86
C GLU A 193 17.97 -27.92 -8.44
N ILE A 194 17.69 -26.83 -7.71
CA ILE A 194 16.32 -26.49 -7.27
C ILE A 194 15.38 -26.30 -8.47
N PHE A 195 15.84 -25.62 -9.53
CA PHE A 195 15.06 -25.43 -10.75
C PHE A 195 14.71 -26.76 -11.43
N ASN A 196 15.66 -27.68 -11.52
CA ASN A 196 15.43 -28.98 -12.15
C ASN A 196 14.50 -29.87 -11.32
N GLU A 197 14.43 -29.69 -10.01
CA GLU A 197 13.47 -30.39 -9.15
C GLU A 197 12.02 -29.95 -9.41
N VAL A 198 11.80 -28.65 -9.68
CA VAL A 198 10.46 -28.12 -9.96
C VAL A 198 10.05 -28.24 -11.44
N ASP A 199 11.00 -28.21 -12.38
CA ASP A 199 10.76 -28.48 -13.81
C ASP A 199 10.58 -29.99 -14.06
N THR A 200 9.52 -30.55 -13.50
CA THR A 200 9.18 -31.99 -13.58
C THR A 200 9.08 -32.49 -15.03
N ARG A 201 8.74 -31.60 -15.96
CA ARG A 201 8.57 -31.90 -17.39
C ARG A 201 9.84 -31.66 -18.21
N LYS A 202 10.93 -31.20 -17.59
CA LYS A 202 12.23 -30.90 -18.20
C LYS A 202 12.12 -30.03 -19.46
N ARG A 203 11.25 -29.02 -19.40
CA ARG A 203 11.02 -28.11 -20.53
C ARG A 203 12.04 -26.97 -20.58
N GLY A 204 12.80 -26.75 -19.51
CA GLY A 204 13.66 -25.58 -19.33
C GLY A 204 12.88 -24.31 -18.97
N GLU A 205 11.57 -24.45 -18.73
CA GLU A 205 10.65 -23.36 -18.44
C GLU A 205 9.55 -23.85 -17.48
N ILE A 206 9.17 -22.99 -16.53
CA ILE A 206 8.23 -23.31 -15.44
C ILE A 206 7.08 -22.28 -15.38
N GLY A 207 5.92 -22.73 -14.90
CA GLY A 207 4.75 -21.89 -14.68
C GLY A 207 4.75 -21.24 -13.28
N PHE A 208 3.69 -20.51 -12.96
CA PHE A 208 3.56 -19.80 -11.68
C PHE A 208 3.55 -20.74 -10.45
N ASP A 209 2.86 -21.87 -10.54
CA ASP A 209 2.76 -22.81 -9.42
C ASP A 209 4.15 -23.41 -9.08
N ASP A 210 4.89 -23.84 -10.11
CA ASP A 210 6.25 -24.34 -9.96
C ASP A 210 7.23 -23.25 -9.46
N PHE A 211 7.03 -22.00 -9.87
CA PHE A 211 7.80 -20.85 -9.36
C PHE A 211 7.55 -20.61 -7.86
N THR A 212 6.31 -20.78 -7.40
CA THR A 212 5.96 -20.66 -5.97
C THR A 212 6.65 -21.75 -5.15
N ILE A 213 6.67 -22.99 -5.65
CA ILE A 213 7.37 -24.11 -5.02
C ILE A 213 8.89 -23.86 -4.98
N LEU A 214 9.46 -23.34 -6.08
CA LEU A 214 10.87 -22.96 -6.14
C LEU A 214 11.22 -21.92 -5.08
N TYR A 215 10.39 -20.88 -4.92
CA TYR A 215 10.56 -19.87 -3.88
C TYR A 215 10.53 -20.48 -2.47
N GLN A 216 9.54 -21.34 -2.18
CA GLN A 216 9.43 -22.01 -0.88
C GLN A 216 10.67 -22.88 -0.58
N LYS A 217 11.15 -23.66 -1.56
CA LYS A 217 12.37 -24.47 -1.44
C LYS A 217 13.61 -23.62 -1.17
N MET A 218 13.67 -22.40 -1.72
CA MET A 218 14.79 -21.50 -1.50
C MET A 218 14.76 -20.86 -0.10
N ILE A 219 13.58 -20.52 0.42
CA ILE A 219 13.45 -20.00 1.79
C ILE A 219 13.72 -21.08 2.84
N ALA A 220 13.30 -22.31 2.57
CA ALA A 220 13.48 -23.46 3.45
C ALA A 220 14.88 -24.12 3.36
N ASP A 221 15.84 -23.55 2.62
CA ASP A 221 17.17 -24.15 2.48
C ASP A 221 17.94 -24.08 3.81
N GLU A 222 18.30 -25.26 4.33
CA GLU A 222 19.04 -25.51 5.56
C GLU A 222 20.42 -24.82 5.63
N ASN A 223 20.95 -24.36 4.49
CA ASN A 223 22.19 -23.58 4.44
C ASN A 223 21.99 -22.09 4.81
N ASN A 224 20.76 -21.67 5.11
CA ASN A 224 20.51 -20.40 5.76
C ASN A 224 20.97 -20.53 7.24
N PRO A 225 22.01 -19.79 7.69
CA PRO A 225 22.72 -20.03 8.95
C PRO A 225 21.92 -19.64 10.22
N ALA A 226 20.61 -19.81 10.22
CA ALA A 226 19.75 -19.41 11.32
C ALA A 226 19.56 -20.60 12.28
N GLU A 227 20.16 -20.51 13.47
CA GLU A 227 19.81 -21.27 14.69
C GLU A 227 18.28 -21.37 14.93
N VAL A 228 17.51 -20.49 14.27
CA VAL A 228 16.05 -20.48 14.19
C VAL A 228 15.48 -21.80 13.66
N PHE A 229 16.08 -22.44 12.65
CA PHE A 229 15.56 -23.72 12.14
C PHE A 229 15.67 -24.82 13.19
N ASP A 230 16.82 -24.93 13.86
CA ASP A 230 17.01 -25.91 14.94
C ASP A 230 16.04 -25.68 16.10
N LYS A 231 15.69 -24.42 16.40
CA LYS A 231 14.67 -24.07 17.40
C LYS A 231 13.25 -24.40 16.92
N ILE A 232 12.92 -24.14 15.65
CA ILE A 232 11.61 -24.50 15.08
C ILE A 232 11.39 -26.00 15.14
N LEU A 233 12.42 -26.81 14.89
CA LEU A 233 12.33 -28.27 14.97
C LEU A 233 11.98 -28.77 16.39
N GLN A 234 12.25 -27.99 17.44
CA GLN A 234 11.82 -28.32 18.81
C GLN A 234 10.30 -28.29 18.98
N TYR A 235 9.62 -27.49 18.14
CA TYR A 235 8.17 -27.36 18.09
C TYR A 235 7.56 -28.12 16.88
N SER A 236 8.29 -29.09 16.32
CA SER A 236 7.78 -29.99 15.29
C SER A 236 8.24 -31.41 15.53
N SER A 237 7.49 -32.15 16.33
CA SER A 237 7.75 -33.54 16.69
C SER A 237 7.87 -34.47 15.47
N ASN A 238 7.17 -34.17 14.37
CA ASN A 238 7.20 -34.98 13.14
C ASN A 238 8.06 -34.37 12.01
N LEU A 239 8.74 -33.25 12.28
CA LEU A 239 9.58 -32.48 11.35
C LEU A 239 8.85 -32.01 10.07
N LYS A 240 7.52 -31.99 10.06
CA LYS A 240 6.67 -31.65 8.90
C LYS A 240 5.64 -30.58 9.22
N THR A 241 5.07 -30.64 10.42
CA THR A 241 4.00 -29.76 10.87
C THR A 241 4.25 -29.31 12.30
N VAL A 242 3.67 -28.16 12.64
CA VAL A 242 3.52 -27.64 14.00
C VAL A 242 2.04 -27.76 14.34
N SER A 243 1.72 -28.69 15.23
CA SER A 243 0.37 -28.96 15.74
C SER A 243 -0.16 -27.82 16.61
N LEU A 244 -1.46 -27.82 16.89
CA LEU A 244 -2.10 -26.84 17.76
C LEU A 244 -1.39 -26.74 19.12
N GLN A 245 -1.10 -27.87 19.76
CA GLN A 245 -0.44 -27.91 21.08
C GLN A 245 1.03 -27.42 21.03
N GLU A 246 1.72 -27.66 19.91
CA GLU A 246 3.08 -27.14 19.70
C GLU A 246 3.04 -25.61 19.51
N VAL A 247 2.03 -25.06 18.84
CA VAL A 247 1.83 -23.60 18.74
C VAL A 247 1.51 -23.00 20.12
N GLU A 248 0.63 -23.61 20.92
CA GLU A 248 0.35 -23.18 22.30
C GLU A 248 1.62 -23.13 23.15
N SER A 249 2.43 -24.19 23.07
CA SER A 249 3.69 -24.31 23.79
C SER A 249 4.70 -23.24 23.35
N PHE A 250 4.77 -22.97 22.05
CA PHE A 250 5.63 -21.90 21.51
C PHE A 250 5.18 -20.51 21.97
N LEU A 251 3.87 -20.22 21.90
CA LEU A 251 3.32 -18.92 22.31
C LEU A 251 3.56 -18.66 23.79
N THR A 252 3.31 -19.65 24.65
CA THR A 252 3.51 -19.50 26.09
C THR A 252 4.98 -19.53 26.50
N GLY A 253 5.78 -20.43 25.94
CA GLY A 253 7.16 -20.67 26.32
C GLY A 253 8.17 -19.67 25.75
N GLU A 254 8.04 -19.34 24.45
CA GLU A 254 9.01 -18.48 23.75
C GLU A 254 8.51 -17.05 23.60
N GLN A 255 7.23 -16.86 23.22
CA GLN A 255 6.67 -15.53 22.98
C GLN A 255 6.12 -14.88 24.25
N ASN A 256 5.92 -15.66 25.32
CA ASN A 256 5.22 -15.22 26.54
C ASN A 256 3.85 -14.57 26.22
N ASP A 257 3.16 -15.12 25.21
CA ASP A 257 1.85 -14.68 24.75
C ASP A 257 0.74 -15.46 25.45
N ILE A 258 -0.18 -14.71 26.06
CA ILE A 258 -1.32 -15.26 26.78
C ILE A 258 -2.29 -16.02 25.87
N LEU A 259 -2.28 -15.75 24.55
CA LEU A 259 -3.08 -16.45 23.55
C LEU A 259 -2.90 -17.96 23.64
N GLY A 260 -1.67 -18.43 23.92
CA GLY A 260 -1.34 -19.85 24.02
C GLY A 260 -1.97 -20.58 25.21
N ASN A 261 -2.69 -19.89 26.09
CA ASN A 261 -3.44 -20.51 27.20
C ASN A 261 -4.90 -20.85 26.85
N ASP A 262 -5.36 -20.50 25.64
CA ASP A 262 -6.72 -20.75 25.17
C ASP A 262 -6.72 -21.48 23.82
N ASP A 263 -6.87 -22.80 23.88
CA ASP A 263 -6.97 -23.73 22.76
C ASP A 263 -7.90 -23.25 21.64
N ARG A 264 -9.08 -22.71 21.98
CA ARG A 264 -10.04 -22.23 20.98
C ARG A 264 -9.56 -20.97 20.30
N ALA A 265 -8.89 -20.09 21.04
CA ALA A 265 -8.34 -18.86 20.50
C ALA A 265 -7.14 -19.14 19.57
N VAL A 266 -6.25 -20.06 19.94
CA VAL A 266 -5.14 -20.48 19.06
C VAL A 266 -5.69 -21.19 17.82
N SER A 267 -6.68 -22.07 17.97
CA SER A 267 -7.33 -22.72 16.83
C SER A 267 -7.93 -21.70 15.85
N GLN A 268 -8.64 -20.69 16.36
CA GLN A 268 -9.22 -19.64 15.53
C GLN A 268 -8.12 -18.80 14.85
N PHE A 269 -7.05 -18.48 15.58
CA PHE A 269 -5.90 -17.74 15.06
C PHE A 269 -5.25 -18.44 13.86
N ILE A 270 -4.97 -19.75 13.96
CA ILE A 270 -4.37 -20.52 12.87
C ILE A 270 -5.29 -20.53 11.65
N CYS A 271 -6.59 -20.77 11.85
CA CYS A 271 -7.58 -20.75 10.77
C CYS A 271 -7.66 -19.39 10.07
N ASP A 272 -7.67 -18.29 10.83
CA ASP A 272 -7.74 -16.94 10.28
C ASP A 272 -6.47 -16.52 9.54
N PHE A 273 -5.31 -17.01 10.00
CA PHE A 273 -4.03 -16.78 9.34
C PHE A 273 -3.94 -17.51 7.99
N LEU A 274 -4.36 -18.78 7.94
CA LEU A 274 -4.27 -19.62 6.74
C LEU A 274 -5.37 -19.32 5.72
N ARG A 275 -6.59 -19.02 6.18
CA ARG A 275 -7.80 -18.87 5.34
C ARG A 275 -8.00 -20.04 4.34
N ASP A 276 -7.59 -21.24 4.72
CA ASP A 276 -7.72 -22.44 3.91
C ASP A 276 -8.98 -23.21 4.34
N HIS A 277 -10.12 -22.84 3.74
CA HIS A 277 -11.41 -23.48 4.04
C HIS A 277 -11.52 -24.92 3.50
N ASP A 278 -10.61 -25.33 2.60
CA ASP A 278 -10.61 -26.67 1.99
C ASP A 278 -9.89 -27.71 2.88
N ARG A 279 -9.10 -27.26 3.86
CA ARG A 279 -8.59 -28.11 4.94
C ARG A 279 -9.73 -28.42 5.91
N GLU A 280 -10.57 -29.39 5.54
CA GLU A 280 -11.55 -30.00 6.44
C GLU A 280 -10.84 -30.81 7.54
N ILE A 281 -10.21 -30.12 8.51
CA ILE A 281 -9.51 -30.77 9.62
C ILE A 281 -10.25 -30.48 10.92
N GLN A 282 -10.39 -31.51 11.75
CA GLN A 282 -10.93 -31.39 13.11
C GLN A 282 -10.06 -30.49 14.02
N GLU A 283 -8.78 -30.33 13.71
CA GLU A 283 -7.78 -29.57 14.48
C GLU A 283 -6.78 -28.87 13.53
N PRO A 284 -6.58 -27.55 13.63
CA PRO A 284 -5.71 -26.81 12.71
C PRO A 284 -4.22 -26.98 13.04
N TYR A 285 -3.38 -26.86 12.03
CA TYR A 285 -1.92 -26.95 12.15
C TYR A 285 -1.22 -26.05 11.14
N PHE A 286 0.06 -25.74 11.38
CA PHE A 286 0.95 -25.15 10.38
C PHE A 286 1.85 -26.22 9.76
N THR A 287 2.09 -26.15 8.45
CA THR A 287 3.29 -26.76 7.88
C THR A 287 4.52 -25.94 8.29
N ILE A 288 5.74 -26.51 8.21
CA ILE A 288 6.96 -25.75 8.56
C ILE A 288 7.06 -24.41 7.79
N PRO A 289 6.82 -24.34 6.47
CA PRO A 289 6.83 -23.06 5.75
C PRO A 289 5.76 -22.08 6.24
N GLU A 290 4.56 -22.56 6.59
CA GLU A 290 3.49 -21.69 7.09
C GLU A 290 3.79 -21.16 8.50
N PHE A 291 4.47 -21.96 9.33
CA PHE A 291 4.93 -21.50 10.64
C PHE A 291 6.04 -20.45 10.49
N LEU A 292 6.97 -20.63 9.55
CA LEU A 292 7.96 -19.60 9.19
C LEU A 292 7.27 -18.32 8.71
N ASP A 293 6.27 -18.43 7.83
CA ASP A 293 5.47 -17.30 7.37
C ASP A 293 4.83 -16.57 8.57
N PHE A 294 4.30 -17.31 9.56
CA PHE A 294 3.80 -16.72 10.80
C PHE A 294 4.89 -15.96 11.57
N LEU A 295 6.08 -16.55 11.77
CA LEU A 295 7.17 -15.91 12.52
C LEU A 295 7.62 -14.56 11.92
N PHE A 296 7.58 -14.44 10.58
CA PHE A 296 7.93 -13.21 9.86
C PHE A 296 6.72 -12.31 9.54
N SER A 297 5.52 -12.71 9.95
CA SER A 297 4.30 -11.95 9.71
C SER A 297 4.10 -10.83 10.75
N LYS A 298 3.18 -9.90 10.43
CA LYS A 298 2.73 -8.86 11.37
C LYS A 298 1.99 -9.42 12.59
N GLN A 299 1.51 -10.66 12.52
CA GLN A 299 0.85 -11.33 13.63
C GLN A 299 1.85 -11.75 14.72
N ASN A 300 3.14 -11.82 14.38
CA ASN A 300 4.25 -12.04 15.31
C ASN A 300 5.17 -10.80 15.37
N ASP A 301 4.59 -9.60 15.22
CA ASP A 301 5.36 -8.36 15.27
C ASP A 301 5.88 -8.10 16.69
N LEU A 302 7.08 -7.52 16.79
CA LEU A 302 7.63 -7.07 18.07
C LEU A 302 6.80 -5.93 18.67
N TRP A 303 6.10 -5.19 17.82
CA TRP A 303 5.27 -4.06 18.24
C TRP A 303 3.93 -4.50 18.86
N GLU A 304 3.66 -4.00 20.06
CA GLU A 304 2.38 -4.21 20.73
C GLU A 304 1.29 -3.30 20.10
N ALA A 305 0.37 -3.89 19.32
CA ALA A 305 -0.69 -3.16 18.61
C ALA A 305 -1.62 -2.33 19.54
N SER A 306 -1.66 -2.62 20.85
CA SER A 306 -2.39 -1.80 21.83
C SER A 306 -1.88 -0.35 21.88
N LYS A 307 -0.60 -0.15 21.52
CA LYS A 307 0.10 1.15 21.49
C LYS A 307 -0.18 1.97 20.25
N ASP A 308 -0.90 1.43 19.26
CA ASP A 308 -1.39 2.19 18.10
C ASP A 308 -2.51 3.16 18.47
N LYS A 309 -3.19 2.89 19.58
CA LYS A 309 -4.19 3.80 20.17
C LYS A 309 -3.54 4.66 21.23
N VAL A 310 -4.12 5.83 21.47
CA VAL A 310 -3.68 6.72 22.55
C VAL A 310 -3.86 6.00 23.89
N TYR A 311 -2.75 5.75 24.58
CA TYR A 311 -2.71 5.10 25.89
C TYR A 311 -2.11 5.99 26.97
N GLN A 312 -1.51 7.12 26.59
CA GLN A 312 -0.96 8.11 27.50
C GLN A 312 -2.09 8.95 28.12
N ASP A 313 -1.85 9.46 29.33
CA ASP A 313 -2.71 10.47 29.94
C ASP A 313 -2.60 11.77 29.13
N MET A 314 -3.69 12.17 28.46
CA MET A 314 -3.76 13.38 27.63
C MET A 314 -4.34 14.61 28.36
N SER A 315 -4.38 14.57 29.69
CA SER A 315 -4.87 15.67 30.54
C SER A 315 -3.76 16.54 31.15
N LYS A 316 -2.49 16.22 30.92
CA LYS A 316 -1.35 17.00 31.45
C LYS A 316 -1.21 18.33 30.69
N PRO A 317 -0.46 19.30 31.24
CA PRO A 317 -0.10 20.51 30.51
C PRO A 317 0.67 20.20 29.20
N LEU A 318 0.51 21.05 28.18
CA LEU A 318 1.11 20.84 26.85
C LEU A 318 2.65 20.67 26.89
N SER A 319 3.32 21.31 27.84
CA SER A 319 4.78 21.22 28.05
C SER A 319 5.29 19.84 28.50
N HIS A 320 4.39 18.91 28.83
CA HIS A 320 4.74 17.55 29.24
C HIS A 320 4.79 16.56 28.07
N TYR A 321 4.44 16.99 26.86
CA TYR A 321 4.37 16.14 25.68
C TYR A 321 5.46 16.49 24.69
N TRP A 322 6.05 15.47 24.06
CA TRP A 322 6.75 15.66 22.81
C TRP A 322 5.73 15.85 21.69
N ILE A 323 5.89 16.93 20.93
CA ILE A 323 4.97 17.32 19.86
C ILE A 323 5.70 17.14 18.53
N SER A 324 5.16 16.25 17.68
CA SER A 324 5.66 16.09 16.31
C SER A 324 5.57 17.43 15.57
N SER A 325 6.72 17.94 15.13
CA SER A 325 6.88 19.31 14.62
C SER A 325 7.66 19.31 13.31
N SER A 326 7.24 20.14 12.37
CA SER A 326 7.83 20.30 11.04
C SER A 326 8.36 21.71 10.87
N HIS A 327 9.56 21.82 10.32
CA HIS A 327 10.22 23.06 9.94
C HIS A 327 10.10 23.29 8.43
N ASN A 328 9.85 24.54 8.02
CA ASN A 328 9.60 24.96 6.63
C ASN A 328 8.67 24.00 5.89
N THR A 329 7.50 23.72 6.48
CA THR A 329 6.57 22.65 6.07
C THR A 329 6.15 22.73 4.60
N TYR A 330 6.15 23.92 4.01
CA TYR A 330 5.79 24.13 2.60
C TYR A 330 6.82 23.56 1.63
N LEU A 331 8.09 23.41 2.01
CA LEU A 331 9.15 22.92 1.13
C LEU A 331 9.06 21.41 0.93
N THR A 332 9.28 20.99 -0.31
CA THR A 332 9.29 19.57 -0.66
C THR A 332 10.70 19.02 -0.86
N GLY A 333 11.74 19.87 -0.90
CA GLY A 333 13.12 19.47 -1.10
C GLY A 333 14.10 20.36 -0.33
N ASP A 334 15.15 20.82 -1.01
CA ASP A 334 16.15 21.71 -0.42
C ASP A 334 15.61 23.11 -0.07
N GLN A 335 16.41 23.85 0.69
CA GLN A 335 16.06 25.19 1.21
C GLN A 335 16.21 26.31 0.17
N PHE A 336 16.74 26.07 -1.04
CA PHE A 336 17.15 27.15 -1.93
C PHE A 336 16.36 27.23 -3.24
N SER A 337 16.08 26.10 -3.88
CA SER A 337 15.46 26.05 -5.21
C SER A 337 14.33 25.02 -5.32
N SER A 338 14.02 24.31 -4.24
CA SER A 338 12.95 23.33 -4.26
C SER A 338 11.54 23.96 -4.36
N GLU A 339 10.58 23.11 -4.68
CA GLU A 339 9.19 23.51 -4.84
C GLU A 339 8.48 23.63 -3.49
N SER A 340 7.78 24.74 -3.29
CA SER A 340 6.77 24.93 -2.25
C SER A 340 5.44 24.32 -2.67
N SER A 341 4.77 23.60 -1.78
CA SER A 341 3.56 22.83 -2.13
C SER A 341 2.55 22.78 -0.99
N VAL A 342 1.27 23.01 -1.32
CA VAL A 342 0.15 22.78 -0.38
C VAL A 342 0.08 21.31 0.06
N GLU A 343 0.43 20.37 -0.83
CA GLU A 343 0.46 18.94 -0.50
C GLU A 343 1.50 18.57 0.57
N ALA A 344 2.52 19.40 0.79
CA ALA A 344 3.49 19.17 1.86
C ALA A 344 2.82 19.30 3.23
N TYR A 345 1.94 20.30 3.40
CA TYR A 345 1.10 20.44 4.61
C TYR A 345 0.15 19.27 4.78
N ALA A 346 -0.58 18.87 3.72
CA ALA A 346 -1.47 17.71 3.77
C ALA A 346 -0.71 16.44 4.21
N ARG A 347 0.48 16.22 3.65
CA ARG A 347 1.33 15.08 3.98
C ARG A 347 1.81 15.11 5.43
N CYS A 348 2.38 16.23 5.89
CA CYS A 348 2.84 16.38 7.27
C CYS A 348 1.71 16.14 8.29
N LEU A 349 0.55 16.76 8.10
CA LEU A 349 -0.59 16.61 9.00
C LEU A 349 -1.09 15.16 9.04
N ARG A 350 -1.18 14.49 7.89
CA ARG A 350 -1.57 13.06 7.80
C ARG A 350 -0.52 12.09 8.32
N MET A 351 0.75 12.51 8.41
CA MET A 351 1.79 11.77 9.13
C MET A 351 1.71 11.96 10.66
N GLY A 352 0.73 12.71 11.16
CA GLY A 352 0.53 12.97 12.58
C GLY A 352 1.28 14.20 13.10
N CYS A 353 1.93 14.98 12.23
CA CYS A 353 2.59 16.22 12.64
C CYS A 353 1.56 17.20 13.23
N ARG A 354 1.88 17.83 14.36
CA ARG A 354 1.00 18.73 15.12
C ARG A 354 1.52 20.17 15.22
N CYS A 355 2.76 20.44 14.83
CA CYS A 355 3.28 21.80 14.69
C CYS A 355 3.84 21.99 13.28
N ILE A 356 3.31 22.96 12.54
CA ILE A 356 3.69 23.23 11.14
C ILE A 356 4.02 24.71 10.96
N GLU A 357 4.90 24.99 10.01
CA GLU A 357 5.48 26.33 9.81
C GLU A 357 5.00 26.98 8.52
N LEU A 358 4.75 28.30 8.60
CA LEU A 358 4.25 29.13 7.50
C LEU A 358 5.04 30.44 7.39
N ASP A 359 5.92 30.53 6.39
CA ASP A 359 6.70 31.75 6.13
C ASP A 359 5.90 32.68 5.23
N CYS A 360 5.28 33.69 5.83
CA CYS A 360 4.29 34.53 5.18
C CYS A 360 4.92 35.82 4.64
N TRP A 361 4.76 36.06 3.34
CA TRP A 361 5.31 37.21 2.62
C TRP A 361 4.21 37.93 1.83
N ASP A 362 4.39 39.24 1.61
CA ASP A 362 3.46 40.03 0.80
C ASP A 362 3.33 39.49 -0.64
N GLY A 363 2.10 39.28 -1.10
CA GLY A 363 1.81 38.91 -2.48
C GLY A 363 1.37 40.09 -3.35
N PRO A 364 1.46 39.96 -4.68
CA PRO A 364 1.25 41.07 -5.63
C PRO A 364 -0.21 41.49 -5.81
N ASP A 365 -1.16 40.61 -5.51
CA ASP A 365 -2.60 40.86 -5.53
C ASP A 365 -3.14 41.33 -4.17
N GLY A 366 -2.22 41.71 -3.28
CA GLY A 366 -2.53 42.08 -1.90
C GLY A 366 -2.95 40.89 -1.03
N MET A 367 -2.81 39.64 -1.49
CA MET A 367 -2.99 38.44 -0.66
C MET A 367 -1.62 37.80 -0.36
N PRO A 368 -1.37 37.34 0.88
CA PRO A 368 -0.08 36.76 1.24
C PRO A 368 0.28 35.50 0.46
N PHE A 369 1.57 35.32 0.20
CA PHE A 369 2.17 34.09 -0.31
C PHE A 369 3.02 33.42 0.78
N ILE A 370 3.30 32.13 0.58
CA ILE A 370 4.23 31.35 1.39
C ILE A 370 5.36 30.85 0.51
N TYR A 371 6.60 31.10 0.94
CA TYR A 371 7.85 30.62 0.34
C TYR A 371 9.05 31.00 1.22
N HIS A 372 10.23 30.45 0.92
CA HIS A 372 11.45 30.79 1.64
C HIS A 372 12.04 32.10 1.10
N GLY A 373 12.06 33.14 1.94
CA GLY A 373 12.49 34.50 1.58
C GLY A 373 13.89 34.55 0.94
N HIS A 374 14.07 35.46 -0.03
CA HIS A 374 15.35 35.68 -0.70
C HIS A 374 15.99 34.45 -1.38
N THR A 375 15.19 33.44 -1.70
CA THR A 375 15.64 32.22 -2.42
C THR A 375 14.94 32.05 -3.77
N LEU A 376 15.23 30.94 -4.45
CA LEU A 376 14.61 30.54 -5.73
C LEU A 376 13.44 29.56 -5.54
N THR A 377 13.00 29.31 -4.30
CA THR A 377 11.87 28.43 -4.03
C THR A 377 10.58 28.96 -4.66
N THR A 378 9.71 28.06 -5.10
CA THR A 378 8.42 28.48 -5.70
C THR A 378 7.49 29.06 -4.64
N LYS A 379 6.45 29.76 -5.06
CA LYS A 379 5.50 30.44 -4.16
C LYS A 379 4.13 29.79 -4.24
N ILE A 380 3.50 29.62 -3.09
CA ILE A 380 2.10 29.15 -2.98
C ILE A 380 1.25 30.20 -2.26
N LYS A 381 -0.06 30.20 -2.52
CA LYS A 381 -0.97 31.17 -1.92
C LYS A 381 -1.27 30.78 -0.47
N PHE A 382 -1.23 31.76 0.43
CA PHE A 382 -1.60 31.56 1.84
C PHE A 382 -3.00 30.95 1.99
N MET A 383 -3.98 31.47 1.25
CA MET A 383 -5.36 30.98 1.33
C MET A 383 -5.51 29.50 0.93
N ASP A 384 -4.70 29.02 -0.02
CA ASP A 384 -4.75 27.63 -0.43
C ASP A 384 -4.12 26.74 0.65
N VAL A 385 -3.03 27.21 1.29
CA VAL A 385 -2.44 26.54 2.46
C VAL A 385 -3.42 26.45 3.63
N ILE A 386 -4.10 27.53 4.00
CA ILE A 386 -5.08 27.51 5.10
C ILE A 386 -6.25 26.56 4.81
N LYS A 387 -6.74 26.52 3.57
CA LYS A 387 -7.77 25.54 3.16
C LYS A 387 -7.26 24.11 3.29
N THR A 388 -6.05 23.83 2.82
CA THR A 388 -5.43 22.51 2.95
C THR A 388 -5.23 22.12 4.41
N ILE A 389 -4.80 23.04 5.28
CA ILE A 389 -4.69 22.79 6.72
C ILE A 389 -6.07 22.46 7.29
N LYS A 390 -7.10 23.25 7.01
CA LYS A 390 -8.47 23.00 7.46
C LYS A 390 -8.97 21.61 7.08
N GLU A 391 -8.69 21.16 5.87
CA GLU A 391 -9.12 19.85 5.35
C GLU A 391 -8.35 18.68 5.97
N ASN A 392 -7.11 18.88 6.43
CA ASN A 392 -6.21 17.79 6.81
C ASN A 392 -5.79 17.78 8.29
N ALA A 393 -6.01 18.87 9.03
CA ALA A 393 -5.52 19.04 10.40
C ALA A 393 -5.91 17.90 11.33
N PHE A 394 -7.15 17.42 11.23
CA PHE A 394 -7.72 16.44 12.15
C PHE A 394 -8.07 15.10 11.51
N VAL A 395 -7.52 14.80 10.32
CA VAL A 395 -7.84 13.53 9.63
C VAL A 395 -7.29 12.31 10.36
N THR A 396 -6.13 12.44 11.00
CA THR A 396 -5.43 11.31 11.66
C THR A 396 -5.25 11.51 13.16
N SER A 397 -5.65 12.65 13.72
CA SER A 397 -5.50 12.97 15.14
C SER A 397 -6.40 14.13 15.53
N ASP A 398 -7.14 13.97 16.63
CA ASP A 398 -8.04 14.99 17.18
C ASP A 398 -7.31 16.03 18.05
N TYR A 399 -6.01 15.84 18.30
CA TYR A 399 -5.20 16.73 19.16
C TYR A 399 -4.85 18.05 18.46
N PRO A 400 -4.61 19.12 19.24
CA PRO A 400 -4.42 20.47 18.71
C PRO A 400 -3.27 20.57 17.71
N VAL A 401 -3.43 21.49 16.75
CA VAL A 401 -2.41 21.86 15.77
C VAL A 401 -1.90 23.26 16.08
N ILE A 402 -0.57 23.41 16.10
CA ILE A 402 0.16 24.66 16.27
C ILE A 402 0.61 25.15 14.89
N LEU A 403 0.31 26.41 14.58
CA LEU A 403 0.80 27.08 13.38
C LEU A 403 1.92 28.04 13.80
N SER A 404 3.17 27.69 13.48
CA SER A 404 4.32 28.58 13.63
C SER A 404 4.33 29.55 12.45
N ILE A 405 4.05 30.83 12.70
CA ILE A 405 3.96 31.84 11.64
C ILE A 405 5.22 32.71 11.67
N GLU A 406 6.01 32.62 10.61
CA GLU A 406 7.11 33.55 10.36
C GLU A 406 6.57 34.71 9.52
N GLN A 407 6.51 35.91 10.10
CA GLN A 407 5.69 37.01 9.58
C GLN A 407 6.53 38.11 8.91
N TYR A 408 6.44 38.20 7.58
CA TYR A 408 7.08 39.23 6.76
C TYR A 408 6.09 40.10 5.96
N CYS A 409 4.79 39.89 6.11
CA CYS A 409 3.76 40.68 5.45
C CYS A 409 3.63 42.09 6.05
N SER A 410 3.20 43.03 5.23
CA SER A 410 2.78 44.37 5.67
C SER A 410 1.47 44.31 6.46
N LEU A 411 1.22 45.30 7.33
CA LEU A 411 0.00 45.38 8.15
C LEU A 411 -1.31 45.19 7.36
N PRO A 412 -1.48 45.75 6.14
CA PRO A 412 -2.69 45.50 5.34
C PRO A 412 -2.89 44.01 4.98
N GLN A 413 -1.82 43.29 4.66
CA GLN A 413 -1.90 41.86 4.32
C GLN A 413 -2.00 40.99 5.59
N GLN A 414 -1.36 41.38 6.70
CA GLN A 414 -1.57 40.71 8.00
C GLN A 414 -3.05 40.75 8.43
N ARG A 415 -3.75 41.87 8.21
CA ARG A 415 -5.19 41.97 8.47
C ARG A 415 -5.99 40.97 7.64
N LYS A 416 -5.56 40.68 6.40
CA LYS A 416 -6.20 39.68 5.56
C LYS A 416 -5.88 38.25 5.99
N MET A 417 -4.74 37.99 6.64
CA MET A 417 -4.44 36.68 7.23
C MET A 417 -5.29 36.38 8.46
N ALA A 418 -5.64 37.41 9.23
CA ALA A 418 -6.41 37.29 10.47
C ALA A 418 -7.92 37.09 10.26
N ILE A 419 -8.44 37.36 9.05
CA ILE A 419 -9.85 37.21 8.65
C ILE A 419 -9.98 35.91 7.86
#